data_AF-J7L404-F1
#
_entry.id   AF-J7L404-F1
#
_cell.length_a   1.000
_cell.length_b   1.000
_cell.length_c   1.000
_cell.angle_alpha   90.00
_cell.angle_beta   90.00
_cell.angle_gamma   90.00
#
_symmetry.space_group_name_H-M   'P 1'
#
loop_
_entity.id
_entity.type
_entity.pdbx_description
1 polymer ?
#
loop_
_entity_poly.entity_id
_entity_poly.type
_entity_poly.pdbx_seq_one_letter_code
_entity_poly.pdbx_strand_id
1 'polypeptide(L)'
;MDLFAYSWAALRAAVADLPDEDFARPSGCTGWLVRDLVFHLVIDAQDVLITLVTPTEAPPTRDAATYWDVSASPPAGDGPFDALTVRLAAAYEEPRLLRYHLDEVLTVRDYLDAYVLEWTLHHLDLIAHLPDVPGPPPESSTYARRLLERIAGAPFPGSLTDEAALRVGTGRRAPTEAESSVLDTMATRLPLVLS
;
A
#
# COMPACT_ATOMS: atom_id res chain seq x y z
N MET A 1 -16.15 -13.96 12.01
CA MET A 1 -14.85 -13.27 12.11
C MET A 1 -13.77 -14.22 12.59
N ASP A 2 -14.00 -15.04 13.61
CA ASP A 2 -12.98 -15.99 14.12
C ASP A 2 -12.46 -16.96 13.07
N LEU A 3 -13.34 -17.53 12.24
CA LEU A 3 -12.92 -18.41 11.13
C LEU A 3 -12.11 -17.68 10.05
N PHE A 4 -12.43 -16.41 9.77
CA PHE A 4 -11.67 -15.59 8.81
C PHE A 4 -10.25 -15.36 9.32
N ALA A 5 -10.11 -14.88 10.56
CA ALA A 5 -8.81 -14.64 11.18
C ALA A 5 -7.99 -15.93 11.34
N TYR A 6 -8.64 -17.04 11.71
CA TYR A 6 -7.98 -18.34 11.82
C TYR A 6 -7.45 -18.83 10.48
N SER A 7 -8.28 -18.80 9.42
CA SER A 7 -7.86 -19.20 8.06
C SER A 7 -6.70 -18.35 7.55
N TRP A 8 -6.75 -17.03 7.77
CA TRP A 8 -5.68 -16.13 7.36
C TRP A 8 -4.38 -16.39 8.13
N ALA A 9 -4.44 -16.55 9.46
CA ALA A 9 -3.29 -16.85 10.28
C ALA A 9 -2.62 -18.19 9.91
N ALA A 10 -3.43 -19.22 9.64
CA ALA A 10 -2.91 -20.52 9.20
C ALA A 10 -2.20 -20.42 7.83
N LEU A 11 -2.76 -19.66 6.89
CA LEU A 11 -2.17 -19.46 5.58
C LEU A 11 -0.85 -18.67 5.65
N ARG A 12 -0.82 -17.59 6.44
CA ARG A 12 0.40 -16.81 6.69
C ARG A 12 1.50 -17.64 7.32
N ALA A 13 1.18 -18.44 8.34
CA ALA A 13 2.14 -19.34 8.97
C ALA A 13 2.74 -20.32 7.96
N ALA A 14 1.90 -20.91 7.09
CA ALA A 14 2.39 -21.80 6.04
C ALA A 14 3.37 -21.10 5.08
N VAL A 15 3.10 -19.85 4.68
CA VAL A 15 4.00 -19.07 3.81
C VAL A 15 5.31 -18.69 4.52
N ALA A 16 5.24 -18.32 5.80
CA ALA A 16 6.39 -17.96 6.60
C ALA A 16 7.38 -19.13 6.78
N ASP A 17 6.87 -20.36 6.87
CA ASP A 17 7.67 -21.57 7.04
C ASP A 17 8.29 -22.12 5.74
N LEU A 18 7.96 -21.55 4.57
CA LEU A 18 8.49 -22.01 3.28
C LEU A 18 9.95 -21.55 3.07
N PRO A 19 10.87 -22.48 2.73
CA PRO A 19 12.20 -22.14 2.24
C PRO A 19 12.15 -21.33 0.93
N ASP A 20 13.15 -20.46 0.70
CA ASP A 20 13.21 -19.60 -0.48
C ASP A 20 13.21 -20.39 -1.79
N GLU A 21 13.85 -21.56 -1.83
CA GLU A 21 13.92 -22.43 -2.99
C GLU A 21 12.54 -22.97 -3.42
N ASP A 22 11.61 -23.11 -2.48
CA ASP A 22 10.27 -23.63 -2.79
C ASP A 22 9.40 -22.59 -3.51
N PHE A 23 9.73 -21.30 -3.42
CA PHE A 23 9.02 -20.23 -4.15
C PHE A 23 9.15 -20.34 -5.67
N ALA A 24 10.18 -21.03 -6.17
CA ALA A 24 10.40 -21.29 -7.58
C ALA A 24 9.72 -22.58 -8.08
N ARG A 25 9.05 -23.34 -7.20
CA ARG A 25 8.38 -24.60 -7.58
C ARG A 25 6.96 -24.34 -8.09
N PRO A 26 6.41 -25.24 -8.93
CA PRO A 26 5.00 -25.19 -9.29
C PRO A 26 4.11 -25.27 -8.05
N SER A 27 3.09 -24.41 -8.00
CA SER A 27 2.00 -24.48 -7.04
C SER A 27 0.92 -25.49 -7.48
N GLY A 28 -0.16 -25.59 -6.71
CA GLY A 28 -1.36 -26.33 -7.13
C GLY A 28 -2.20 -25.58 -8.18
N CYS A 29 -1.97 -24.28 -8.39
CA CYS A 29 -2.64 -23.50 -9.42
C CYS A 29 -1.92 -23.69 -10.76
N THR A 30 -2.66 -24.14 -11.78
CA THR A 30 -2.12 -24.39 -13.13
C THR A 30 -1.36 -23.16 -13.64
N GLY A 31 -0.09 -23.36 -14.01
CA GLY A 31 0.75 -22.31 -14.59
C GLY A 31 1.41 -21.36 -13.58
N TRP A 32 1.13 -21.50 -12.28
CA TRP A 32 1.67 -20.62 -11.25
C TRP A 32 2.74 -21.31 -10.41
N LEU A 33 3.82 -20.59 -10.16
CA LEU A 33 4.78 -20.94 -9.12
C LEU A 33 4.23 -20.58 -7.74
N VAL A 34 4.84 -21.12 -6.68
CA VAL A 34 4.50 -20.78 -5.30
C VAL A 34 4.58 -19.28 -5.05
N ARG A 35 5.59 -18.57 -5.59
CA ARG A 35 5.67 -17.10 -5.47
C ARG A 35 4.48 -16.37 -6.10
N ASP A 36 3.92 -16.89 -7.20
CA ASP A 36 2.83 -16.25 -7.92
C ASP A 36 1.54 -16.37 -7.09
N LEU A 37 1.34 -17.54 -6.47
CA LEU A 37 0.26 -17.75 -5.50
C LEU A 37 0.42 -16.86 -4.26
N VAL A 38 1.62 -16.73 -3.69
CA VAL A 38 1.85 -15.86 -2.53
C VAL A 38 1.57 -14.40 -2.89
N PHE A 39 1.96 -13.94 -4.08
CA PHE A 39 1.64 -12.59 -4.54
C PHE A 39 0.13 -12.38 -4.73
N HIS A 40 -0.60 -13.37 -5.25
CA HIS A 40 -2.06 -13.31 -5.30
C HIS A 40 -2.69 -13.11 -3.92
N LEU A 41 -2.16 -13.75 -2.87
CA LEU A 41 -2.65 -13.55 -1.49
C LEU A 41 -2.40 -12.13 -0.96
N VAL A 42 -1.33 -11.46 -1.41
CA VAL A 42 -1.09 -10.05 -1.09
C VAL A 42 -2.19 -9.17 -1.70
N ILE A 43 -2.57 -9.44 -2.96
CA ILE A 43 -3.68 -8.74 -3.62
C ILE A 43 -5.00 -8.99 -2.87
N ASP A 44 -5.30 -10.25 -2.50
CA ASP A 44 -6.52 -10.59 -1.75
C ASP A 44 -6.63 -9.82 -0.43
N ALA A 45 -5.51 -9.71 0.31
CA ALA A 45 -5.48 -8.96 1.56
C ALA A 45 -5.75 -7.45 1.35
N GLN A 46 -5.24 -6.89 0.25
CA GLN A 46 -5.51 -5.50 -0.15
C GLN A 46 -6.98 -5.29 -0.53
N ASP A 47 -7.58 -6.22 -1.28
CA ASP A 47 -9.00 -6.17 -1.65
C ASP A 47 -9.94 -6.25 -0.44
N VAL A 48 -9.61 -7.07 0.56
CA VAL A 48 -10.35 -7.12 1.83
C VAL A 48 -10.30 -5.77 2.53
N LEU A 49 -9.13 -5.15 2.63
CA LEU A 49 -8.99 -3.84 3.26
C LEU A 49 -9.84 -2.80 2.54
N ILE A 50 -9.72 -2.69 1.22
CA ILE A 50 -10.50 -1.74 0.40
C ILE A 50 -11.98 -1.93 0.70
N THR A 51 -12.48 -3.17 0.63
CA THR A 51 -13.88 -3.50 0.89
C THR A 51 -14.34 -3.03 2.28
N LEU A 52 -13.52 -3.20 3.32
CA LEU A 52 -13.87 -2.81 4.68
C LEU A 52 -13.87 -1.28 4.90
N VAL A 53 -13.03 -0.53 4.17
CA VAL A 53 -12.90 0.93 4.34
C VAL A 53 -13.73 1.76 3.35
N THR A 54 -14.39 1.11 2.39
CA THR A 54 -15.32 1.76 1.44
C THR A 54 -16.77 1.30 1.65
N PRO A 55 -17.40 1.57 2.80
CA PRO A 55 -18.78 1.17 3.04
C PRO A 55 -19.75 1.92 2.11
N THR A 56 -20.86 1.25 1.76
CA THR A 56 -21.93 1.82 0.93
C THR A 56 -23.29 1.43 1.49
N GLU A 57 -24.28 2.30 1.33
CA GLU A 57 -25.70 1.99 1.63
C GLU A 57 -26.42 1.34 0.43
N ALA A 58 -25.76 1.24 -0.73
CA ALA A 58 -26.32 0.59 -1.90
C ALA A 58 -26.58 -0.91 -1.63
N PRO A 59 -27.65 -1.50 -2.22
CA PRO A 59 -27.91 -2.92 -2.04
C PRO A 59 -26.76 -3.78 -2.60
N PRO A 60 -26.42 -4.91 -1.95
CA PRO A 60 -25.36 -5.79 -2.42
C PRO A 60 -25.74 -6.40 -3.78
N THR A 61 -24.78 -6.43 -4.70
CA THR A 61 -24.96 -7.02 -6.04
C THR A 61 -24.69 -8.52 -6.07
N ARG A 62 -23.94 -9.05 -5.10
CA ARG A 62 -23.55 -10.46 -4.94
C ARG A 62 -23.50 -10.81 -3.45
N ASP A 63 -23.59 -12.10 -3.16
CA ASP A 63 -23.34 -12.71 -1.85
C ASP A 63 -22.12 -13.65 -1.91
N ALA A 64 -21.80 -14.32 -0.80
CA ALA A 64 -20.63 -15.20 -0.73
C ALA A 64 -20.66 -16.37 -1.73
N ALA A 65 -21.85 -16.80 -2.19
CA ALA A 65 -22.00 -17.90 -3.15
C ALA A 65 -21.97 -17.40 -4.59
N THR A 66 -22.57 -16.24 -4.86
CA THR A 66 -22.68 -15.61 -6.17
C THR A 66 -21.52 -14.67 -6.51
N TYR A 67 -20.59 -14.49 -5.55
CA TYR A 67 -19.28 -13.84 -5.78
C TYR A 67 -18.48 -14.56 -6.87
N TRP A 68 -18.58 -15.89 -6.95
CA TRP A 68 -17.81 -16.73 -7.86
C TRP A 68 -18.53 -16.98 -9.19
N ASP A 69 -17.82 -16.79 -10.31
CA ASP A 69 -18.29 -17.22 -11.63
C ASP A 69 -17.85 -18.68 -11.89
N VAL A 70 -18.83 -19.58 -12.06
CA VAL A 70 -18.56 -21.01 -12.26
C VAL A 70 -18.34 -21.31 -13.75
N SER A 71 -17.13 -21.74 -14.09
CA SER A 71 -16.77 -22.21 -15.44
C SER A 71 -16.94 -23.73 -15.56
N ALA A 72 -17.33 -24.21 -16.76
CA ALA A 72 -17.33 -25.63 -17.09
C ALA A 72 -15.96 -26.15 -17.58
N SER A 73 -15.02 -25.24 -17.88
CA SER A 73 -13.69 -25.58 -18.35
C SER A 73 -12.67 -25.54 -17.20
N PRO A 74 -11.70 -26.46 -17.16
CA PRO A 74 -10.60 -26.40 -16.20
C PRO A 74 -9.79 -25.09 -16.32
N PRO A 75 -9.14 -24.63 -15.23
CA PRO A 75 -8.30 -23.44 -15.27
C PRO A 75 -7.07 -23.66 -16.17
N ALA A 76 -6.87 -22.75 -17.11
CA ALA A 76 -5.73 -22.77 -18.04
C ALA A 76 -4.54 -21.92 -17.54
N GLY A 77 -4.76 -20.99 -16.60
CA GLY A 77 -3.72 -20.13 -16.02
C GLY A 77 -3.20 -19.03 -16.97
N ASP A 78 -3.90 -18.78 -18.06
CA ASP A 78 -3.55 -17.82 -19.11
C ASP A 78 -4.51 -16.62 -19.18
N GLY A 79 -5.36 -16.45 -18.15
CA GLY A 79 -6.23 -15.29 -18.04
C GLY A 79 -5.44 -13.98 -17.93
N PRO A 80 -6.01 -12.82 -18.31
CA PRO A 80 -5.31 -11.54 -18.30
C PRO A 80 -4.81 -11.15 -16.89
N PHE A 81 -5.58 -11.45 -15.84
CA PHE A 81 -5.17 -11.23 -14.44
C PHE A 81 -4.16 -12.27 -13.95
N ASP A 82 -4.24 -13.51 -14.42
CA ASP A 82 -3.25 -14.55 -14.11
C ASP A 82 -1.87 -14.16 -14.65
N ALA A 83 -1.83 -13.73 -15.91
CA ALA A 83 -0.60 -13.25 -16.54
C ALA A 83 -0.04 -11.98 -15.90
N LEU A 84 -0.90 -11.11 -15.35
CA LEU A 84 -0.45 -9.94 -14.58
C LEU A 84 0.16 -10.37 -13.23
N THR A 85 -0.49 -11.28 -12.52
CA THR A 85 -0.03 -11.83 -11.23
C THR A 85 1.37 -12.41 -11.37
N VAL A 86 1.60 -13.27 -12.36
CA VAL A 86 2.93 -13.88 -12.60
C VAL A 86 4.01 -12.83 -12.87
N ARG A 87 3.69 -11.79 -13.66
CA ARG A 87 4.66 -10.71 -13.99
C ARG A 87 5.03 -9.88 -12.77
N LEU A 88 4.04 -9.51 -11.96
CA LEU A 88 4.25 -8.72 -10.75
C LEU A 88 4.96 -9.53 -9.67
N ALA A 89 4.59 -10.80 -9.47
CA ALA A 89 5.28 -11.70 -8.55
C ALA A 89 6.76 -11.88 -8.92
N ALA A 90 7.07 -11.99 -10.21
CA ALA A 90 8.46 -12.06 -10.67
C ALA A 90 9.26 -10.77 -10.38
N ALA A 91 8.61 -9.60 -10.35
CA ALA A 91 9.26 -8.32 -10.08
C ALA A 91 9.71 -8.14 -8.63
N TYR A 92 9.27 -9.00 -7.71
CA TYR A 92 9.83 -9.02 -6.36
C TYR A 92 11.29 -9.50 -6.34
N GLU A 93 11.71 -10.29 -7.34
CA GLU A 93 13.04 -10.89 -7.50
C GLU A 93 13.46 -11.84 -6.36
N GLU A 94 13.41 -11.38 -5.11
CA GLU A 94 13.74 -12.09 -3.89
C GLU A 94 12.47 -12.51 -3.11
N PRO A 95 12.25 -13.82 -2.85
CA PRO A 95 11.08 -14.32 -2.11
C PRO A 95 10.84 -13.68 -0.73
N ARG A 96 11.91 -13.26 -0.05
CA ARG A 96 11.79 -12.57 1.25
C ARG A 96 10.96 -11.30 1.20
N LEU A 97 10.92 -10.61 0.06
CA LEU A 97 10.15 -9.37 -0.10
C LEU A 97 8.63 -9.66 -0.19
N LEU A 98 8.24 -10.80 -0.76
CA LEU A 98 6.85 -11.27 -0.73
C LEU A 98 6.40 -11.64 0.68
N ARG A 99 7.26 -12.37 1.42
CA ARG A 99 6.97 -12.68 2.82
C ARG A 99 6.87 -11.43 3.68
N TYR A 100 7.78 -10.47 3.49
CA TYR A 100 7.73 -9.19 4.19
C TYR A 100 6.38 -8.50 4.04
N HIS A 101 5.87 -8.35 2.82
CA HIS A 101 4.54 -7.75 2.59
C HIS A 101 3.39 -8.53 3.22
N LEU A 102 3.49 -9.86 3.25
CA LEU A 102 2.47 -10.68 3.88
C LEU A 102 2.53 -10.59 5.42
N ASP A 103 3.71 -10.30 5.97
CA ASP A 103 3.98 -10.41 7.40
C ASP A 103 3.88 -9.13 8.22
N GLU A 104 3.76 -7.96 7.60
CA GLU A 104 3.59 -6.71 8.35
C GLU A 104 2.37 -6.76 9.30
N VAL A 105 2.59 -6.34 10.55
CA VAL A 105 1.56 -6.29 11.59
C VAL A 105 1.47 -4.85 12.10
N LEU A 106 0.35 -4.21 11.80
CA LEU A 106 -0.02 -2.89 12.31
C LEU A 106 -1.37 -3.00 13.03
N THR A 107 -1.62 -2.10 13.99
CA THR A 107 -3.00 -1.91 14.44
C THR A 107 -3.81 -1.32 13.29
N VAL A 108 -5.12 -1.58 13.23
CA VAL A 108 -6.00 -0.99 12.21
C VAL A 108 -5.87 0.55 12.21
N ARG A 109 -5.75 1.16 13.40
CA ARG A 109 -5.56 2.60 13.52
C ARG A 109 -4.24 3.06 12.88
N ASP A 110 -3.12 2.43 13.24
CA ASP A 110 -1.81 2.84 12.73
C ASP A 110 -1.72 2.64 11.22
N TYR A 111 -2.32 1.58 10.70
CA TYR A 111 -2.42 1.32 9.26
C TYR A 111 -3.18 2.45 8.56
N LEU A 112 -4.39 2.79 9.03
CA LEU A 112 -5.19 3.87 8.44
C LEU A 112 -4.49 5.23 8.54
N ASP A 113 -3.82 5.50 9.66
CA ASP A 113 -3.07 6.74 9.87
C ASP A 113 -1.88 6.86 8.90
N ALA A 114 -1.14 5.78 8.67
CA ALA A 114 -0.05 5.73 7.69
C ALA A 114 -0.58 6.00 6.28
N TYR A 115 -1.70 5.38 5.91
CA TYR A 115 -2.31 5.54 4.59
C TYR A 115 -2.89 6.92 4.33
N VAL A 116 -3.31 7.67 5.37
CA VAL A 116 -3.66 9.08 5.21
C VAL A 116 -2.46 9.91 4.74
N LEU A 117 -1.26 9.68 5.29
CA LEU A 117 -0.04 10.34 4.81
C LEU A 117 0.32 9.89 3.40
N GLU A 118 0.39 8.57 3.18
CA GLU A 118 0.77 7.97 1.90
C GLU A 118 -0.11 8.48 0.75
N TRP A 119 -1.43 8.37 0.89
CA TRP A 119 -2.36 8.80 -0.15
C TRP A 119 -2.40 10.30 -0.33
N THR A 120 -2.19 11.09 0.73
CA THR A 120 -2.07 12.55 0.58
C THR A 120 -0.84 12.90 -0.26
N LEU A 121 0.31 12.28 0.01
CA LEU A 121 1.54 12.48 -0.75
C LEU A 121 1.35 12.02 -2.21
N HIS A 122 0.76 10.86 -2.43
CA HIS A 122 0.54 10.34 -3.78
C HIS A 122 -0.57 11.06 -4.55
N HIS A 123 -1.55 11.67 -3.89
CA HIS A 123 -2.46 12.61 -4.55
C HIS A 123 -1.67 13.81 -5.05
N LEU A 124 -0.78 14.39 -4.23
CA LEU A 124 0.08 15.49 -4.66
C LEU A 124 1.02 15.12 -5.81
N ASP A 125 1.52 13.88 -5.83
CA ASP A 125 2.35 13.33 -6.91
C ASP A 125 1.54 13.17 -8.20
N LEU A 126 0.33 12.59 -8.09
CA LEU A 126 -0.58 12.34 -9.20
C LEU A 126 -0.93 13.64 -9.95
N ILE A 127 -1.14 14.74 -9.21
CA ILE A 127 -1.56 16.02 -9.79
C ILE A 127 -0.40 17.00 -10.04
N ALA A 128 0.86 16.60 -9.83
CA ALA A 128 2.02 17.49 -9.86
C ALA A 128 2.15 18.32 -11.16
N HIS A 129 1.62 17.81 -12.27
CA HIS A 129 1.62 18.46 -13.59
C HIS A 129 0.20 18.68 -14.16
N LEU A 130 -0.82 18.65 -13.30
CA LEU A 130 -2.24 18.76 -13.66
C LEU A 130 -2.90 19.88 -12.83
N PRO A 131 -2.62 21.15 -13.12
CA PRO A 131 -3.02 22.28 -12.27
C PRO A 131 -4.54 22.46 -12.12
N ASP A 132 -5.32 21.91 -13.05
CA ASP A 132 -6.79 21.98 -13.04
C ASP A 132 -7.44 20.86 -12.23
N VAL A 133 -6.66 19.86 -11.78
CA VAL A 133 -7.17 18.74 -10.97
C VAL A 133 -7.09 19.14 -9.49
N PRO A 134 -8.19 19.03 -8.72
CA PRO A 134 -8.18 19.35 -7.29
C PRO A 134 -7.13 18.54 -6.51
N GLY A 135 -6.44 19.22 -5.60
CA GLY A 135 -5.51 18.59 -4.66
C GLY A 135 -6.20 17.80 -3.55
N PRO A 136 -5.41 17.22 -2.63
CA PRO A 136 -5.94 16.48 -1.49
C PRO A 136 -6.80 17.40 -0.60
N PRO A 137 -7.81 16.83 0.10
CA PRO A 137 -8.59 17.57 1.07
C PRO A 137 -7.69 18.29 2.11
N PRO A 138 -8.02 19.54 2.52
CA PRO A 138 -7.21 20.28 3.48
C PRO A 138 -7.00 19.54 4.80
N GLU A 139 -8.03 18.83 5.29
CA GLU A 139 -7.99 18.05 6.53
C GLU A 139 -6.98 16.90 6.43
N SER A 140 -6.93 16.21 5.30
CA SER A 140 -5.95 15.16 5.01
C SER A 140 -4.54 15.73 4.97
N SER A 141 -4.34 16.88 4.31
CA SER A 141 -3.05 17.58 4.26
C SER A 141 -2.56 17.99 5.65
N THR A 142 -3.46 18.53 6.48
CA THR A 142 -3.15 18.92 7.86
C THR A 142 -2.76 17.70 8.69
N TYR A 143 -3.48 16.58 8.53
CA TYR A 143 -3.19 15.35 9.24
C TYR A 143 -1.85 14.74 8.81
N ALA A 144 -1.62 14.66 7.50
CA ALA A 144 -0.38 14.16 6.91
C ALA A 144 0.83 14.97 7.39
N ARG A 145 0.73 16.31 7.45
CA ARG A 145 1.80 17.15 8.03
C ARG A 145 2.09 16.76 9.47
N ARG A 146 1.07 16.64 10.32
CA ARG A 146 1.28 16.26 11.74
C ARG A 146 1.96 14.90 11.87
N LEU A 147 1.59 13.93 11.03
CA LEU A 147 2.27 12.64 11.02
C LEU A 147 3.73 12.76 10.54
N LEU A 148 3.98 13.55 9.48
CA LEU A 148 5.34 13.84 9.01
C LEU A 148 6.20 14.53 10.07
N GLU A 149 5.64 15.47 10.85
CA GLU A 149 6.31 16.13 11.98
C GLU A 149 6.68 15.15 13.10
N ARG A 150 5.81 14.17 13.38
CA ARG A 150 6.13 13.08 14.31
C ARG A 150 7.29 12.22 13.80
N ILE A 151 7.30 11.88 12.50
CA ILE A 151 8.41 11.14 11.86
C ILE A 151 9.71 11.95 11.92
N ALA A 152 9.65 13.26 11.64
CA ALA A 152 10.79 14.18 11.71
C ALA A 152 11.32 14.39 13.14
N GLY A 153 10.51 14.04 14.15
CA GLY A 153 10.77 14.32 15.56
C GLY A 153 10.79 15.83 15.90
N ALA A 154 10.19 16.67 15.05
CA ALA A 154 10.12 18.12 15.22
C ALA A 154 9.03 18.73 14.31
N PRO A 155 8.38 19.83 14.74
CA PRO A 155 7.39 20.53 13.91
C PRO A 155 8.06 21.26 12.74
N PHE A 156 7.39 21.32 11.59
CA PHE A 156 7.80 22.19 10.48
C PHE A 156 7.40 23.65 10.79
N PRO A 157 8.13 24.66 10.29
CA PRO A 157 7.79 26.06 10.54
C PRO A 157 6.35 26.41 10.12
N GLY A 158 5.63 27.15 10.98
CA GLY A 158 4.24 27.53 10.72
C GLY A 158 4.05 28.46 9.51
N SER A 159 5.14 29.01 8.97
CA SER A 159 5.14 29.79 7.72
C SER A 159 4.98 28.92 6.47
N LEU A 160 5.28 27.62 6.54
CA LEU A 160 5.00 26.69 5.44
C LEU A 160 3.53 26.27 5.48
N THR A 161 2.88 26.25 4.32
CA THR A 161 1.60 25.56 4.16
C THR A 161 1.79 24.05 4.36
N ASP A 162 0.71 23.32 4.65
CA ASP A 162 0.80 21.87 4.82
C ASP A 162 1.35 21.17 3.57
N GLU A 163 0.88 21.59 2.40
CA GLU A 163 1.39 21.08 1.12
C GLU A 163 2.88 21.40 0.93
N ALA A 164 3.33 22.61 1.27
CA ALA A 164 4.74 22.98 1.16
C ALA A 164 5.61 22.15 2.12
N ALA A 165 5.15 21.96 3.36
CA ALA A 165 5.83 21.12 4.35
C ALA A 165 5.93 19.66 3.88
N LEU A 166 4.85 19.10 3.33
CA LEU A 166 4.83 17.75 2.76
C LEU A 166 5.80 17.61 1.58
N ARG A 167 5.72 18.51 0.59
CA ARG A 167 6.55 18.43 -0.63
C ARG A 167 8.03 18.68 -0.37
N VAL A 168 8.37 19.66 0.46
CA VAL A 168 9.76 19.96 0.83
C VAL A 168 10.30 18.91 1.79
N GLY A 169 9.52 18.58 2.83
CA GLY A 169 9.92 17.64 3.86
C GLY A 169 10.20 16.24 3.33
N THR A 170 9.55 15.84 2.25
CA THR A 170 9.76 14.54 1.58
C THR A 170 10.58 14.63 0.28
N GLY A 171 11.15 15.79 -0.04
CA GLY A 171 12.05 15.95 -1.19
C GLY A 171 11.37 15.98 -2.57
N ARG A 172 10.03 15.99 -2.65
CA ARG A 172 9.26 16.15 -3.89
C ARG A 172 9.44 17.53 -4.54
N ARG A 173 9.87 18.52 -3.76
CA ARG A 173 10.20 19.87 -4.23
C ARG A 173 11.37 20.43 -3.43
N ALA A 174 12.30 21.11 -4.09
CA ALA A 174 13.31 21.91 -3.41
C ALA A 174 12.68 23.11 -2.66
N PRO A 175 13.16 23.46 -1.45
CA PRO A 175 12.71 24.67 -0.77
C PRO A 175 13.11 25.92 -1.56
N THR A 176 12.30 26.97 -1.46
CA THR A 176 12.70 28.32 -1.88
C THR A 176 13.77 28.88 -0.94
N GLU A 177 14.40 30.02 -1.30
CA GLU A 177 15.37 30.68 -0.40
C GLU A 177 14.74 31.06 0.95
N ALA A 178 13.51 31.58 0.93
CA ALA A 178 12.77 31.95 2.13
C ALA A 178 12.43 30.73 3.01
N GLU A 179 12.02 29.62 2.39
CA GLU A 179 11.75 28.36 3.10
C GLU A 179 13.03 27.75 3.67
N SER A 180 14.14 27.81 2.92
CA SER A 180 15.44 27.31 3.38
C SER A 180 15.88 28.00 4.66
N SER A 181 15.80 29.33 4.71
CA SER A 181 16.18 30.12 5.89
C SER A 181 15.38 29.75 7.14
N VAL A 182 14.10 29.39 7.02
CA VAL A 182 13.29 28.98 8.17
C VAL A 182 13.45 27.49 8.51
N LEU A 183 13.92 26.67 7.57
CA LEU A 183 14.19 25.24 7.73
C LEU A 183 15.61 24.93 8.21
N ASP A 184 16.48 25.93 8.41
CA ASP A 184 17.89 25.73 8.81
C ASP A 184 18.07 24.77 10.00
N THR A 185 17.14 24.80 10.97
CA THR A 185 17.15 23.91 12.14
C THR A 185 16.80 22.44 11.83
N MET A 186 16.19 22.18 10.68
CA MET A 186 15.81 20.85 10.17
C MET A 186 16.70 20.39 9.00
N ALA A 187 17.62 21.22 8.51
CA ALA A 187 18.36 20.98 7.27
C ALA A 187 19.13 19.65 7.22
N THR A 188 19.59 19.12 8.35
CA THR A 188 20.30 17.83 8.43
C THR A 188 19.37 16.61 8.46
N ARG A 189 18.06 16.82 8.61
CA ARG A 189 17.03 15.77 8.71
C ARG A 189 16.18 15.65 7.45
N LEU A 190 16.30 16.59 6.52
CA LEU A 190 15.50 16.65 5.31
C LEU A 190 16.37 16.37 4.07
N PRO A 191 15.80 15.76 3.02
CA PRO A 191 14.44 15.22 2.96
C PRO A 191 14.30 13.91 3.76
N LEU A 192 13.10 13.67 4.29
CA LEU A 192 12.69 12.38 4.82
C LEU A 192 12.33 11.46 3.66
N VAL A 193 13.13 10.41 3.45
CA VAL A 193 12.83 9.35 2.48
C VAL A 193 11.91 8.35 3.16
N LEU A 194 10.67 8.28 2.69
CA LEU A 194 9.66 7.34 3.15
C LEU A 194 9.61 6.17 2.15
N SER A 195 9.75 4.93 2.63
CA SER A 195 9.77 3.70 1.82
C SER A 195 9.15 2.55 2.57
#